data_AF-A0A8R1IBN4-F1
#
_entry.id   AF-A0A8R1IBN4-F1
#
_cell.length_a   1.000
_cell.length_b   1.000
_cell.length_c   1.000
_cell.angle_alpha   90.00
_cell.angle_beta   90.00
_cell.angle_gamma   90.00
#
_symmetry.space_group_name_H-M   'P 1'
#
loop_
_entity.id
_entity.type
_entity.pdbx_description
1 polymer ?
#
loop_
_entity_poly.entity_id
_entity_poly.type
_entity_poly.pdbx_seq_one_letter_code
_entity_poly.pdbx_strand_id
1 'polypeptide(L)'
;MDNTQNQTLEVYRIQLTVDTYTWTVERRYSDFDAYDVQRFIDRKKSFLPPKKRLGNKDLEFIEERRIELEKYVRALLELEVWYQKQKNVHSLPLLSAKFFDFHQYVSIL
;
A
#
# COMPACT_ATOMS: atom_id res chain seq x y z
N MET A 1 -12.25 34.46 1.70
CA MET A 1 -12.79 33.73 2.87
C MET A 1 -13.58 32.57 2.30
N ASP A 2 -13.23 31.30 2.37
CA ASP A 2 -12.09 30.54 2.89
C ASP A 2 -12.00 29.30 1.96
N ASN A 3 -10.84 29.03 1.38
CA ASN A 3 -10.66 28.04 0.30
C ASN A 3 -10.26 26.65 0.84
N THR A 4 -10.80 26.29 2.00
CA THR A 4 -10.42 25.08 2.77
C THR A 4 -11.59 24.13 2.95
N GLN A 5 -12.38 23.92 1.89
CA GLN A 5 -13.44 22.92 1.87
C GLN A 5 -13.20 21.97 0.69
N ASN A 6 -12.89 20.71 1.01
CA ASN A 6 -12.78 19.54 0.11
C ASN A 6 -11.41 19.28 -0.55
N GLN A 7 -10.37 19.06 0.28
CA GLN A 7 -9.46 17.93 0.03
C GLN A 7 -10.27 16.64 0.24
N THR A 8 -11.01 16.21 -0.77
CA THR A 8 -11.53 14.84 -0.87
C THR A 8 -10.31 13.93 -0.95
N LEU A 9 -9.85 13.43 0.19
CA LEU A 9 -8.73 12.51 0.30
C LEU A 9 -9.18 11.17 -0.31
N GLU A 10 -8.68 10.85 -1.50
CA GLU A 10 -8.92 9.56 -2.14
C GLU A 10 -8.42 8.42 -1.25
N VAL A 11 -9.35 7.55 -0.88
CA VAL A 11 -9.08 6.32 -0.14
C VAL A 11 -9.10 5.17 -1.14
N TYR A 12 -8.01 4.40 -1.18
CA TYR A 12 -7.87 3.21 -2.01
C TYR A 12 -8.25 1.98 -1.19
N ARG A 13 -9.11 1.14 -1.75
CA ARG A 13 -9.53 -0.14 -1.18
C ARG A 13 -8.70 -1.26 -1.79
N ILE A 14 -7.87 -1.90 -0.97
CA ILE A 14 -7.01 -3.01 -1.36
C ILE A 14 -7.66 -4.29 -0.88
N GLN A 15 -8.14 -5.14 -1.78
CA GLN A 15 -8.63 -6.48 -1.43
C GLN A 15 -7.47 -7.47 -1.42
N LEU A 16 -7.30 -8.17 -0.31
CA LEU A 16 -6.28 -9.20 -0.12
C LEU A 16 -6.97 -10.55 0.07
N THR A 17 -6.37 -11.59 -0.49
CA THR A 17 -6.79 -12.97 -0.28
C THR A 17 -5.57 -13.81 0.07
N VAL A 18 -5.66 -14.50 1.20
CA VAL A 18 -4.64 -15.45 1.67
C VAL A 18 -5.34 -16.74 2.06
N ASP A 19 -5.10 -17.78 1.25
CA ASP A 19 -5.82 -19.05 1.34
C ASP A 19 -7.35 -18.83 1.31
N THR A 20 -8.07 -19.15 2.39
CA THR A 20 -9.52 -19.00 2.50
C THR A 20 -9.96 -17.65 3.08
N TYR A 21 -9.01 -16.81 3.51
CA TYR A 21 -9.29 -15.53 4.14
C TYR A 21 -9.23 -14.41 3.11
N THR A 22 -10.28 -13.59 3.05
CA THR A 22 -10.33 -12.41 2.19
C THR A 22 -10.77 -11.20 2.99
N TRP A 23 -10.09 -10.07 2.79
CA TRP A 23 -10.43 -8.82 3.44
C TRP A 23 -10.07 -7.61 2.59
N THR A 24 -10.53 -6.44 3.03
CA THR A 24 -10.23 -5.17 2.39
C THR A 24 -9.58 -4.24 3.37
N VAL A 25 -8.50 -3.60 2.93
CA VAL A 25 -7.76 -2.60 3.68
C VAL A 25 -7.92 -1.25 2.98
N GLU A 26 -8.18 -0.20 3.76
CA GLU A 26 -8.29 1.16 3.24
C GLU A 26 -6.98 1.93 3.49
N ARG A 27 -6.41 2.50 2.43
CA ARG A 27 -5.17 3.30 2.48
C ARG A 27 -5.29 4.53 1.62
N ARG A 28 -4.78 5.66 2.11
CA ARG A 28 -4.54 6.87 1.31
C ARG A 28 -3.14 6.79 0.71
N TYR A 29 -2.90 7.54 -0.36
CA TYR A 29 -1.55 7.65 -0.95
C TYR A 29 -0.47 7.98 0.09
N SER A 30 -0.77 8.86 1.07
CA SER A 30 0.17 9.19 2.16
C SER A 30 0.58 7.99 3.01
N ASP A 31 -0.29 7.00 3.14
CA ASP A 31 -0.03 5.80 3.93
C ASP A 31 0.92 4.87 3.16
N PHE A 32 0.78 4.79 1.82
CA PHE A 32 1.78 4.13 0.96
C PHE A 32 3.13 4.83 1.03
N ASP A 33 3.16 6.16 0.96
CA ASP A 33 4.40 6.96 1.04
C ASP A 33 5.11 6.77 2.39
N ALA A 34 4.36 6.80 3.50
CA ALA A 34 4.89 6.58 4.84
C ALA A 34 5.45 5.15 5.02
N TYR A 35 4.78 4.15 4.45
CA TYR A 35 5.28 2.78 4.41
C TYR A 35 6.55 2.67 3.56
N ASP A 36 6.54 3.23 2.36
CA ASP A 36 7.62 3.14 1.39
C ASP A 36 8.91 3.80 1.89
N VAL A 37 8.81 4.95 2.55
CA VAL A 37 9.93 5.64 3.21
C VAL A 37 10.58 4.76 4.27
N GLN A 38 9.78 4.02 5.06
CA GLN A 38 10.31 3.11 6.07
C GLN A 38 10.90 1.84 5.45
N ARG A 39 10.31 1.33 4.36
CA ARG A 39 10.73 0.07 3.73
C ARG A 39 11.96 0.23 2.85
N PHE A 40 12.08 1.36 2.16
CA PHE A 40 13.18 1.68 1.26
C PHE A 40 13.94 2.90 1.78
N ILE A 41 14.84 2.63 2.73
CA ILE A 41 15.78 3.64 3.27
C ILE A 41 16.60 4.26 2.14
N ASP A 42 17.09 3.41 1.22
CA ASP A 42 17.64 3.87 -0.06
C ASP A 42 16.49 4.17 -1.03
N ARG A 43 16.17 5.46 -1.18
CA ARG A 43 15.08 5.94 -2.04
C ARG A 43 15.24 5.55 -3.51
N LYS A 44 16.45 5.21 -3.98
CA LYS A 44 16.68 4.73 -5.36
C LYS A 44 16.09 3.34 -5.61
N LYS A 45 15.80 2.58 -4.55
CA LYS A 45 15.18 1.26 -4.62
C LYS A 45 13.65 1.31 -4.52
N SER A 46 13.09 2.47 -4.20
CA SER A 46 11.64 2.66 -4.20
C SER A 46 11.10 2.58 -5.62
N PHE A 47 9.95 1.93 -5.75
CA PHE A 47 9.16 1.85 -6.98
C PHE A 47 7.73 2.36 -6.75
N LEU A 48 7.53 3.17 -5.70
CA LEU A 48 6.25 3.86 -5.49
C LEU A 48 6.03 4.87 -6.62
N PRO A 49 4.85 4.88 -7.27
CA PRO A 49 4.55 5.88 -8.30
C PRO A 49 4.67 7.28 -7.71
N PRO A 50 5.30 8.24 -8.41
CA PRO A 50 5.58 9.55 -7.85
C PRO A 50 4.29 10.36 -7.57
N LYS A 51 4.32 11.14 -6.50
CA LYS A 51 3.24 12.05 -6.17
C LYS A 51 3.15 13.17 -7.22
N LYS A 52 2.15 13.13 -8.12
CA LYS A 52 1.85 14.27 -9.00
C LYS A 52 1.39 15.48 -8.16
N ARG A 53 1.92 16.66 -8.50
CA ARG A 53 1.67 17.95 -7.80
C ARG A 53 0.52 18.77 -8.41
N LEU A 54 0.03 18.41 -9.60
CA LEU A 54 -1.01 19.12 -10.36
C LEU A 54 -1.92 18.10 -11.06
N GLY A 55 -3.24 18.38 -11.15
CA GLY A 55 -4.21 17.53 -11.87
C GLY A 55 -4.93 16.47 -11.03
N ASN A 56 -4.90 16.58 -9.71
CA ASN A 56 -5.21 15.48 -8.78
C ASN A 56 -6.69 15.05 -8.67
N LYS A 57 -7.58 15.47 -9.58
CA LYS A 57 -9.03 15.21 -9.49
C LYS A 57 -9.64 14.71 -10.81
N ASP A 58 -8.82 14.51 -11.85
CA ASP A 58 -9.31 13.93 -13.11
C ASP A 58 -9.57 12.42 -12.91
N LEU A 59 -10.71 11.92 -13.40
CA LEU A 59 -11.09 10.52 -13.27
C LEU A 59 -10.06 9.59 -13.93
N GLU A 60 -9.52 10.00 -15.08
CA GLU A 60 -8.47 9.24 -15.77
C GLU A 60 -7.23 9.08 -14.88
N PHE A 61 -6.82 10.18 -14.24
CA PHE A 61 -5.69 10.18 -13.31
C PHE A 61 -5.94 9.33 -12.06
N ILE A 62 -7.15 9.38 -11.50
CA ILE A 62 -7.53 8.57 -10.34
C ILE A 62 -7.40 7.08 -10.69
N GLU A 63 -7.87 6.69 -11.87
CA GLU A 63 -7.81 5.31 -12.33
C GLU A 63 -6.39 4.87 -12.68
N GLU A 64 -5.60 5.69 -13.39
CA GLU A 64 -4.18 5.44 -13.63
C GLU A 64 -3.43 5.20 -12.31
N ARG A 65 -3.63 6.08 -11.33
CA ARG A 65 -3.00 5.97 -10.02
C ARG A 65 -3.46 4.70 -9.29
N ARG A 66 -4.75 4.35 -9.36
CA ARG A 66 -5.27 3.11 -8.77
C ARG A 66 -4.52 1.90 -9.34
N ILE A 67 -4.33 1.87 -10.66
CA ILE A 67 -3.60 0.79 -11.37
C ILE A 67 -2.12 0.77 -10.96
N GLU A 68 -1.47 1.93 -10.87
CA GLU A 68 -0.07 2.01 -10.44
C GLU A 68 0.13 1.56 -8.99
N LEU A 69 -0.78 1.93 -8.09
CA LEU A 69 -0.75 1.48 -6.69
C LEU A 69 -1.04 -0.02 -6.56
N GLU A 70 -1.90 -0.59 -7.41
CA GLU A 70 -2.11 -2.04 -7.47
C GLU A 70 -0.82 -2.76 -7.88
N LYS A 71 -0.14 -2.27 -8.94
CA LYS A 71 1.16 -2.82 -9.38
C LYS A 71 2.20 -2.72 -8.26
N TYR A 72 2.26 -1.58 -7.56
CA TYR A 72 3.14 -1.39 -6.42
C TYR A 72 2.89 -2.44 -5.33
N VAL A 73 1.64 -2.65 -4.90
CA VAL A 73 1.29 -3.62 -3.86
C VAL A 73 1.65 -5.05 -4.24
N ARG A 74 1.38 -5.45 -5.49
CA ARG A 74 1.73 -6.79 -6.00
C ARG A 74 3.24 -7.02 -5.98
N ALA A 75 4.00 -6.08 -6.56
CA ALA A 75 5.46 -6.16 -6.57
C ALA A 75 6.06 -6.15 -5.16
N LEU A 76 5.47 -5.36 -4.25
CA LEU A 76 5.88 -5.32 -2.85
C LEU A 76 5.67 -6.67 -2.16
N LEU A 77 4.50 -7.29 -2.30
CA LEU A 77 4.22 -8.61 -1.69
C LEU A 77 5.15 -9.69 -2.25
N GLU A 78 5.37 -9.71 -3.57
CA GLU A 78 6.32 -10.63 -4.21
C GLU A 78 7.74 -10.45 -3.66
N LEU A 79 8.17 -9.19 -3.50
CA LEU A 79 9.48 -8.85 -2.95
C LEU A 79 9.61 -9.32 -1.49
N GLU A 80 8.59 -9.12 -0.65
CA GLU A 80 8.63 -9.58 0.73
C GLU A 80 8.67 -11.11 0.82
N VAL A 81 7.83 -11.81 0.06
CA VAL A 81 7.86 -13.27 -0.01
C VAL A 81 9.24 -13.76 -0.44
N TRP A 82 9.84 -13.13 -1.45
CA TRP A 82 11.17 -13.48 -1.92
C TRP A 82 12.23 -13.30 -0.81
N TYR A 83 12.26 -12.13 -0.15
CA TYR A 83 13.22 -11.86 0.94
C TYR A 83 13.08 -12.83 2.11
N GLN A 84 11.84 -13.17 2.50
CA GLN A 84 11.60 -14.07 3.63
C GLN A 84 12.01 -15.51 3.30
N LYS A 85 11.79 -15.98 2.06
CA LYS A 85 12.30 -17.27 1.58
C LYS A 85 13.82 -17.37 1.69
N GLN A 86 14.56 -16.31 1.32
CA GLN A 86 16.04 -16.29 1.45
C GLN A 86 16.50 -16.44 2.91
N LYS A 87 15.66 -16.03 3.87
CA LYS A 87 15.94 -16.11 5.32
C LYS A 87 15.39 -17.38 5.97
N ASN A 88 14.75 -18.27 5.20
CA ASN A 88 14.02 -19.42 5.72
C ASN A 88 12.94 -19.04 6.75
N VAL A 89 12.26 -17.91 6.51
CA VAL A 89 11.18 -17.38 7.36
C VAL A 89 9.88 -17.40 6.57
N HIS A 90 8.77 -17.79 7.22
CA HIS A 90 7.45 -17.92 6.60
C HIS A 90 6.45 -16.84 7.07
N SER A 91 6.95 -15.72 7.56
CA SER A 91 6.15 -14.59 8.06
C SER A 91 6.49 -13.28 7.33
N LEU A 92 5.50 -12.43 7.12
CA LEU A 92 5.75 -11.06 6.64
C LEU A 92 6.47 -10.22 7.72
N PRO A 93 7.33 -9.27 7.32
CA PRO A 93 7.83 -8.24 8.24
C PRO A 93 6.68 -7.49 8.92
N LEU A 94 6.88 -7.08 10.18
CA LEU A 94 5.87 -6.35 10.94
C LEU A 94 5.37 -5.08 10.23
N LEU A 95 6.26 -4.37 9.56
CA LEU A 95 5.91 -3.16 8.81
C LEU A 95 4.87 -3.47 7.71
N SER A 96 5.11 -4.53 6.94
CA SER A 96 4.25 -4.99 5.84
C SER A 96 2.97 -5.63 6.36
N ALA A 97 3.06 -6.40 7.44
CA ALA A 97 1.91 -6.97 8.13
C ALA A 97 0.96 -5.89 8.68
N LYS A 98 1.49 -4.79 9.23
CA LYS A 98 0.70 -3.63 9.65
C LYS A 98 0.10 -2.88 8.46
N PHE A 99 0.87 -2.67 7.40
CA PHE A 99 0.37 -1.99 6.22
C PHE A 99 -0.83 -2.71 5.59
N PHE A 100 -0.87 -4.04 5.64
CA PHE A 100 -1.95 -4.87 5.12
C PHE A 100 -2.92 -5.40 6.19
N ASP A 101 -2.85 -4.88 7.42
CA ASP A 101 -3.72 -5.24 8.54
C ASP A 101 -3.80 -6.76 8.86
N PHE A 102 -2.74 -7.52 8.59
CA PHE A 102 -2.67 -8.96 8.91
C PHE A 102 -2.86 -9.28 10.40
N HIS A 103 -2.59 -8.30 11.29
CA HIS A 103 -2.74 -8.45 12.73
C HIS A 103 -4.22 -8.45 13.18
N GLN A 104 -5.17 -8.01 12.33
CA GLN A 104 -6.59 -8.01 12.65
C GLN A 104 -7.23 -9.43 12.66
N TYR A 105 -6.46 -10.46 12.30
CA TYR A 105 -6.92 -11.86 12.25
C TYR A 105 -6.33 -12.75 13.36
N VAL A 106 -5.45 -12.20 14.20
CA VAL A 106 -4.96 -12.88 15.38
C VAL A 106 -6.00 -12.69 16.49
N SER A 107 -7.05 -13.51 16.49
CA SER A 107 -7.88 -13.91 17.65
C SER A 107 -9.31 -14.30 17.23
N ILE A 108 -9.48 -15.55 16.81
CA ILE A 108 -10.64 -16.38 17.22
C ILE A 108 -10.11 -17.82 17.39
N LEU A 109 -9.47 -18.07 18.54
CA LEU A 109 -9.35 -19.41 19.14
C LEU A 109 -9.66 -19.24 20.63
#